data_AF-A0A453J7I1-F1
#
_entry.id   AF-A0A453J7I1-F1
#
_cell.length_a   1.000
_cell.length_b   1.000
_cell.length_c   1.000
_cell.angle_alpha   90.00
_cell.angle_beta   90.00
_cell.angle_gamma   90.00
#
_symmetry.space_group_name_H-M   'P 1'
#
loop_
_entity.id
_entity.type
_entity.pdbx_description
1 polymer ?
#
loop_
_entity_poly.entity_id
_entity_poly.type
_entity_poly.pdbx_seq_one_letter_code
_entity_poly.pdbx_strand_id
1 'polypeptide(L)'
;MGALVWDKVVHGHQGWRLFSCMWMHAGVLHLVANMLSLLFVGLRLEQQFGYVRIGAIYLISGVGGSVLSSLFIRSAISVGASGALFGLLGAMLAELLSNWTIYTNKVAAVTTLLFVIAVNLVLGILPHVNNFAHIGGFLTGFLLGFVLLMRPHFGWMERYRLPAGSPCTARKYLPYQWALMAAALALAVAG
;
A
#
# COMPACT_ATOMS: atom_id res chain seq x y z
N MET A 1 26.04 -8.31 3.48
CA MET A 1 24.69 -7.95 3.97
C MET A 1 23.87 -7.28 2.86
N GLY A 2 22.55 -7.51 2.82
CA GLY A 2 21.63 -7.09 1.74
C GLY A 2 20.93 -5.74 1.93
N ALA A 3 21.46 -4.87 2.80
CA ALA A 3 20.87 -3.56 3.10
C ALA A 3 20.91 -2.63 1.89
N LEU A 4 20.00 -1.66 1.85
CA LEU A 4 20.00 -0.63 0.83
C LEU A 4 21.12 0.37 1.14
N VAL A 5 22.14 0.38 0.29
CA VAL A 5 23.27 1.29 0.35
C VAL A 5 23.38 1.96 -1.01
N TRP A 6 23.15 3.27 -1.05
CA TRP A 6 23.01 4.05 -2.28
C TRP A 6 24.18 3.83 -3.24
N ASP A 7 25.40 4.01 -2.75
CA ASP A 7 26.62 3.88 -3.55
C ASP A 7 26.75 2.49 -4.23
N LYS A 8 26.38 1.42 -3.52
CA LYS A 8 26.41 0.06 -4.06
C LYS A 8 25.32 -0.17 -5.11
N VAL A 9 24.18 0.49 -5.00
CA VAL A 9 23.09 0.38 -5.98
C VAL A 9 23.47 1.14 -7.25
N VAL A 10 23.92 2.38 -7.11
CA VAL A 10 24.16 3.29 -8.24
C VAL A 10 25.49 3.02 -8.92
N HIS A 11 26.59 2.97 -8.17
CA HIS A 11 27.93 2.76 -8.73
C HIS A 11 28.35 1.28 -8.75
N GLY A 12 27.86 0.49 -7.79
CA GLY A 12 28.17 -0.94 -7.71
C GLY A 12 27.27 -1.85 -8.53
N HIS A 13 26.26 -1.30 -9.23
CA HIS A 13 25.23 -2.03 -9.98
C HIS A 13 24.49 -3.12 -9.17
N GLN A 14 24.39 -2.97 -7.85
CA GLN A 14 23.76 -3.95 -6.95
C GLN A 14 22.25 -3.70 -6.79
N GLY A 15 21.52 -3.65 -7.91
CA GLY A 15 20.08 -3.37 -7.94
C GLY A 15 19.23 -4.35 -7.12
N TRP A 16 19.70 -5.59 -6.93
CA TRP A 16 19.06 -6.59 -6.05
C TRP A 16 18.88 -6.10 -4.61
N ARG A 17 19.64 -5.09 -4.17
CA ARG A 17 19.50 -4.48 -2.84
C ARG A 17 18.19 -3.71 -2.65
N LEU A 18 17.59 -3.21 -3.72
CA LEU A 18 16.25 -2.58 -3.68
C LEU A 18 15.17 -3.57 -3.25
N PHE A 19 15.42 -4.87 -3.46
CA PHE A 19 14.53 -5.94 -3.06
C PHE A 19 14.98 -6.53 -1.72
N SER A 20 16.25 -6.96 -1.60
CA SER A 20 16.73 -7.68 -0.41
C SER A 20 16.65 -6.88 0.89
N CYS A 21 16.68 -5.55 0.83
CA CYS A 21 16.60 -4.71 2.02
C CYS A 21 15.27 -4.85 2.77
N MET A 22 14.21 -5.30 2.10
CA MET A 22 12.89 -5.51 2.68
C MET A 22 12.88 -6.60 3.78
N TRP A 23 13.78 -7.57 3.70
CA TRP A 23 13.90 -8.65 4.70
C TRP A 23 14.80 -8.28 5.88
N MET A 24 15.58 -7.21 5.76
CA MET A 24 16.50 -6.78 6.81
C MET A 24 15.79 -5.92 7.84
N HIS A 25 16.19 -6.05 9.11
CA HIS A 25 15.61 -5.29 10.21
C HIS A 25 16.73 -4.70 11.06
N ALA A 26 16.52 -3.48 11.55
CA ALA A 26 17.51 -2.76 12.37
C ALA A 26 17.66 -3.34 13.79
N GLY A 27 16.71 -4.16 14.24
CA GLY A 27 16.72 -4.80 15.56
C GLY A 27 15.43 -5.56 15.84
N VAL A 28 15.37 -6.22 17.02
CA VAL A 28 14.24 -7.08 17.41
C VAL A 28 12.94 -6.29 17.54
N LEU A 29 12.95 -5.12 18.17
CA LEU A 29 11.75 -4.28 18.30
C LEU A 29 11.19 -3.85 16.94
N HIS A 30 12.07 -3.48 15.99
CA HIS A 30 11.67 -3.12 14.64
C HIS A 30 11.07 -4.33 13.90
N LEU A 31 11.65 -5.52 14.05
CA LEU A 31 11.09 -6.75 13.51
C LEU A 31 9.69 -7.03 14.08
N VAL A 32 9.54 -7.01 15.40
CA VAL A 32 8.24 -7.26 16.06
C VAL A 32 7.19 -6.26 15.62
N ALA A 33 7.51 -4.97 15.55
CA ALA A 33 6.58 -3.94 15.08
C ALA A 33 6.13 -4.16 13.64
N ASN A 34 7.05 -4.54 12.75
CA ASN A 34 6.72 -4.85 11.35
C ASN A 34 5.85 -6.11 11.23
N MET A 35 6.15 -7.16 12.01
CA MET A 35 5.38 -8.40 11.99
C MET A 35 3.97 -8.19 12.56
N LEU A 36 3.81 -7.42 13.64
CA LEU A 36 2.48 -7.06 14.16
C LEU A 36 1.68 -6.25 13.13
N SER A 37 2.33 -5.27 12.49
CA SER A 37 1.69 -4.49 11.43
C SER A 37 1.24 -5.38 10.26
N LEU A 38 2.09 -6.32 9.83
CA LEU A 38 1.74 -7.29 8.79
C LEU A 38 0.60 -8.21 9.22
N LEU A 39 0.57 -8.64 10.48
CA LEU A 39 -0.48 -9.47 11.03
C LEU A 39 -1.83 -8.74 11.05
N PHE A 40 -1.88 -7.48 11.50
CA PHE A 40 -3.15 -6.75 11.59
C PHE A 40 -3.63 -6.20 10.26
N VAL A 41 -2.73 -5.62 9.46
CA VAL A 41 -3.07 -4.97 8.19
C VAL A 41 -3.05 -5.96 7.04
N GLY A 42 -1.97 -6.73 6.93
CA GLY A 42 -1.78 -7.72 5.86
C GLY A 42 -2.83 -8.80 5.89
N LEU A 43 -3.06 -9.45 7.04
CA LEU A 43 -4.07 -10.50 7.17
C LEU A 43 -5.48 -9.99 6.85
N ARG A 44 -5.85 -8.79 7.33
CA ARG A 44 -7.15 -8.17 7.04
C ARG A 44 -7.35 -7.99 5.53
N LEU A 45 -6.34 -7.46 4.84
CA LEU A 45 -6.40 -7.27 3.40
C LEU A 45 -6.40 -8.62 2.65
N GLU A 46 -5.61 -9.58 3.10
CA GLU A 46 -5.49 -10.91 2.50
C GLU A 46 -6.81 -11.67 2.58
N GLN A 47 -7.49 -11.64 3.73
CA GLN A 47 -8.81 -12.25 3.90
C GLN A 47 -9.86 -11.66 2.95
N GLN A 48 -9.70 -10.40 2.53
CA GLN A 48 -10.66 -9.71 1.67
C GLN A 48 -10.35 -9.83 0.18
N PHE A 49 -9.08 -9.88 -0.19
CA PHE A 49 -8.65 -9.75 -1.59
C PHE A 49 -7.75 -10.90 -2.08
N GLY A 50 -7.37 -11.82 -1.19
CA GLY A 50 -6.50 -12.95 -1.47
C GLY A 50 -5.02 -12.60 -1.39
N TYR A 51 -4.22 -13.60 -1.00
CA TYR A 51 -2.79 -13.47 -0.75
C TYR A 51 -1.98 -13.01 -1.98
N VAL A 52 -2.39 -13.39 -3.20
CA VAL A 52 -1.68 -13.03 -4.43
C VAL A 52 -1.67 -11.52 -4.64
N ARG A 53 -2.83 -10.85 -4.47
CA ARG A 53 -2.94 -9.40 -4.68
C ARG A 53 -2.20 -8.64 -3.60
N ILE A 54 -2.35 -9.06 -2.35
CA ILE A 54 -1.72 -8.39 -1.21
C ILE A 54 -0.22 -8.61 -1.19
N GLY A 55 0.25 -9.81 -1.54
CA GLY A 55 1.67 -10.09 -1.75
C GLY A 55 2.27 -9.24 -2.87
N ALA A 56 1.57 -9.09 -4.00
CA ALA A 56 2.02 -8.22 -5.09
C ALA A 56 2.12 -6.75 -4.65
N ILE A 57 1.10 -6.21 -3.99
CA ILE A 57 1.12 -4.84 -3.45
C ILE A 57 2.29 -4.67 -2.48
N TYR A 58 2.45 -5.59 -1.53
CA TYR A 58 3.53 -5.54 -0.55
C TYR A 58 4.92 -5.51 -1.21
N LEU A 59 5.18 -6.44 -2.14
CA LEU A 59 6.48 -6.53 -2.80
C LEU A 59 6.77 -5.30 -3.67
N ILE A 60 5.82 -4.89 -4.51
CA ILE A 60 6.02 -3.76 -5.43
C ILE A 60 6.13 -2.44 -4.65
N SER A 61 5.34 -2.24 -3.60
CA SER A 61 5.47 -1.08 -2.72
C SER A 61 6.80 -1.04 -1.98
N GLY A 62 7.32 -2.19 -1.53
CA GLY A 62 8.65 -2.23 -0.90
C GLY A 62 9.76 -1.80 -1.86
N VAL A 63 9.69 -2.21 -3.12
CA VAL A 63 10.60 -1.75 -4.17
C VAL A 63 10.39 -0.27 -4.46
N GLY A 64 9.15 0.20 -4.63
CA GLY A 64 8.83 1.62 -4.87
C GLY A 64 9.34 2.53 -3.77
N GLY A 65 9.20 2.13 -2.50
CA GLY A 65 9.81 2.80 -1.36
C GLY A 65 11.34 2.82 -1.44
N SER A 66 11.97 1.69 -1.77
CA SER A 66 13.43 1.61 -1.90
C SER A 66 13.98 2.48 -3.03
N VAL A 67 13.25 2.55 -4.16
CA VAL A 67 13.57 3.44 -5.29
C VAL A 67 13.46 4.89 -4.85
N LEU A 68 12.33 5.32 -4.27
CA LEU A 68 12.17 6.72 -3.84
C LEU A 68 13.22 7.10 -2.79
N SER A 69 13.49 6.22 -1.82
CA SER A 69 14.58 6.42 -0.89
C SER A 69 15.92 6.61 -1.58
N SER A 70 16.24 5.81 -2.60
CA SER A 70 17.52 5.90 -3.31
C SER A 70 17.66 7.20 -4.13
N LEU A 71 16.56 7.83 -4.51
CA LEU A 71 16.59 9.11 -5.23
C LEU A 71 16.95 10.28 -4.29
N PHE A 72 16.49 10.23 -3.04
CA PHE A 72 16.59 11.36 -2.10
C PHE A 72 17.65 11.18 -0.99
N ILE A 73 17.99 9.94 -0.61
CA ILE A 73 18.94 9.65 0.46
C ILE A 73 20.19 8.96 -0.10
N ARG A 74 21.34 9.62 0.06
CA ARG A 74 22.63 9.11 -0.43
C ARG A 74 23.56 8.60 0.67
N SER A 75 23.40 9.08 1.91
CA SER A 75 24.33 8.84 3.02
C SER A 75 23.84 7.84 4.07
N ALA A 76 22.56 7.42 4.03
CA ALA A 76 22.00 6.53 5.03
C ALA A 76 21.81 5.10 4.53
N ILE A 77 21.96 4.14 5.45
CA ILE A 77 21.65 2.73 5.22
C ILE A 77 20.18 2.53 5.53
N SER A 78 19.40 2.03 4.57
CA SER A 78 17.98 1.71 4.77
C SER A 78 17.77 0.20 4.85
N VAL A 79 16.99 -0.22 5.83
CA VAL A 79 16.58 -1.61 6.05
C VAL A 79 15.14 -1.62 6.55
N GLY A 80 14.34 -2.59 6.12
CA GLY A 80 13.03 -2.83 6.70
C GLY A 80 11.92 -3.05 5.69
N ALA A 81 10.98 -3.88 6.11
CA ALA A 81 9.69 -4.09 5.50
C ALA A 81 8.74 -2.87 5.58
N SER A 82 9.11 -1.82 6.32
CA SER A 82 8.20 -0.72 6.66
C SER A 82 7.72 0.08 5.45
N GLY A 83 8.53 0.23 4.40
CA GLY A 83 8.08 0.81 3.12
C GLY A 83 6.93 0.00 2.49
N ALA A 84 7.04 -1.33 2.49
CA ALA A 84 5.99 -2.22 2.00
C ALA A 84 4.72 -2.15 2.85
N LEU A 85 4.87 -2.03 4.18
CA LEU A 85 3.75 -1.86 5.11
C LEU A 85 3.01 -0.53 4.88
N PHE A 86 3.74 0.56 4.66
CA PHE A 86 3.15 1.83 4.23
C PHE A 86 2.42 1.69 2.89
N GLY A 87 2.93 0.85 1.99
CA GLY A 87 2.21 0.46 0.78
C GLY A 87 0.87 -0.22 1.04
N LEU A 88 0.79 -1.13 2.01
CA LEU A 88 -0.49 -1.72 2.40
C LEU A 88 -1.45 -0.67 2.98
N LEU A 89 -0.96 0.31 3.76
CA LEU A 89 -1.78 1.43 4.24
C LEU A 89 -2.28 2.31 3.08
N GLY A 90 -1.44 2.59 2.09
CA GLY A 90 -1.84 3.28 0.87
C GLY A 90 -2.91 2.51 0.10
N ALA A 91 -2.74 1.20 -0.04
CA ALA A 91 -3.71 0.34 -0.69
C ALA A 91 -5.05 0.30 0.06
N MET A 92 -5.04 0.30 1.41
CA MET A 92 -6.26 0.45 2.22
C MET A 92 -6.99 1.77 1.95
N LEU A 93 -6.25 2.88 1.80
CA LEU A 93 -6.88 4.16 1.52
C LEU A 93 -7.52 4.16 0.13
N ALA A 94 -6.81 3.65 -0.89
CA ALA A 94 -7.35 3.53 -2.24
C ALA A 94 -8.56 2.60 -2.30
N GLU A 95 -8.55 1.50 -1.53
CA GLU A 95 -9.67 0.58 -1.38
C GLU A 95 -10.89 1.29 -0.79
N LEU A 96 -10.70 2.05 0.29
CA LEU A 96 -11.76 2.80 0.96
C LEU A 96 -12.40 3.84 0.03
N LEU A 97 -11.58 4.55 -0.76
CA LEU A 97 -12.03 5.51 -1.76
C LEU A 97 -12.74 4.83 -2.94
N SER A 98 -12.20 3.73 -3.46
CA SER A 98 -12.77 2.98 -4.58
C SER A 98 -14.10 2.32 -4.22
N ASN A 99 -14.24 1.89 -2.97
CA ASN A 99 -15.37 1.10 -2.51
C ASN A 99 -16.21 1.88 -1.51
N TRP A 100 -16.24 3.21 -1.67
CA TRP A 100 -16.87 4.17 -0.76
C TRP A 100 -18.27 3.74 -0.36
N THR A 101 -19.07 3.23 -1.29
CA THR A 101 -20.48 2.82 -1.07
C THR A 101 -20.67 1.71 -0.03
N ILE A 102 -19.67 0.86 0.22
CA ILE A 102 -19.78 -0.32 1.09
C ILE A 102 -19.72 0.06 2.59
N TYR A 103 -18.99 1.12 2.93
CA TYR A 103 -18.69 1.45 4.33
C TYR A 103 -19.79 2.29 4.99
N THR A 104 -20.26 1.93 6.18
CA THR A 104 -21.30 2.70 6.90
C THR A 104 -20.74 3.99 7.49
N ASN A 105 -19.61 3.92 8.21
CA ASN A 105 -18.96 5.08 8.82
C ASN A 105 -17.66 5.45 8.09
N LYS A 106 -17.82 5.99 6.88
CA LYS A 106 -16.74 6.23 5.90
C LYS A 106 -15.74 7.27 6.41
N VAL A 107 -16.25 8.37 6.95
CA VAL A 107 -15.44 9.49 7.43
C VAL A 107 -14.54 9.04 8.57
N ALA A 108 -15.09 8.32 9.57
CA ALA A 108 -14.30 7.80 10.69
C ALA A 108 -13.21 6.80 10.23
N ALA A 109 -13.50 5.95 9.26
CA ALA A 109 -12.52 5.02 8.71
C ALA A 109 -11.37 5.75 8.00
N VAL A 110 -11.68 6.76 7.17
CA VAL A 110 -10.66 7.58 6.49
C VAL A 110 -9.85 8.36 7.52
N THR A 111 -10.49 9.04 8.46
CA THR A 111 -9.77 9.87 9.45
C THR A 111 -8.88 9.03 10.34
N THR A 112 -9.34 7.85 10.76
CA THR A 112 -8.52 6.91 11.55
C THR A 112 -7.29 6.46 10.74
N LEU A 113 -7.48 6.08 9.47
CA LEU A 113 -6.39 5.64 8.62
C LEU A 113 -5.38 6.78 8.36
N LEU A 114 -5.86 7.97 8.04
CA LEU A 114 -5.01 9.15 7.86
C LEU A 114 -4.26 9.52 9.13
N PHE A 115 -4.90 9.41 10.29
CA PHE A 115 -4.25 9.62 11.59
C PHE A 115 -3.12 8.61 11.81
N VAL A 116 -3.37 7.32 11.56
CA VAL A 116 -2.34 6.27 11.67
C VAL A 116 -1.16 6.56 10.73
N ILE A 117 -1.43 6.93 9.47
CA ILE A 117 -0.39 7.28 8.49
C ILE A 117 0.42 8.49 8.98
N ALA A 118 -0.25 9.55 9.43
CA ALA A 118 0.40 10.77 9.91
C ALA A 118 1.28 10.49 11.13
N VAL A 119 0.78 9.75 12.13
CA VAL A 119 1.56 9.36 13.31
C VAL A 119 2.80 8.57 12.90
N ASN A 120 2.68 7.60 11.99
CA ASN A 120 3.85 6.82 11.55
C ASN A 120 4.88 7.69 10.80
N LEU A 121 4.46 8.66 9.98
CA LEU A 121 5.37 9.60 9.32
C LEU A 121 6.05 10.55 10.30
N VAL A 122 5.34 11.00 11.34
CA VAL A 122 5.91 11.83 12.42
C VAL A 122 6.92 11.02 13.22
N LEU A 123 6.61 9.77 13.57
CA LEU A 123 7.57 8.85 14.20
C LEU A 123 8.78 8.60 13.30
N GLY A 124 8.62 8.72 11.98
CA GLY A 124 9.73 8.59 11.03
C GLY A 124 10.66 9.79 10.94
N ILE A 125 10.43 10.84 11.73
CA ILE A 125 11.41 11.91 11.99
C ILE A 125 12.51 11.41 12.96
N LEU A 126 12.26 10.31 13.69
CA LEU A 126 13.26 9.70 14.56
C LEU A 126 14.50 9.27 13.76
N PRO A 127 15.70 9.38 14.34
CA PRO A 127 16.93 8.99 13.66
C PRO A 127 16.87 7.51 13.28
N HIS A 128 17.40 7.18 12.09
CA HIS A 128 17.39 5.85 11.46
C HIS A 128 16.06 5.42 10.83
N VAL A 129 15.03 6.29 10.81
CA VAL A 129 13.79 6.02 10.06
C VAL A 129 13.83 6.74 8.71
N ASN A 130 13.32 6.06 7.68
CA ASN A 130 13.40 6.52 6.31
C ASN A 130 12.01 6.90 5.77
N ASN A 131 11.64 8.17 5.96
CA ASN A 131 10.37 8.69 5.49
C ASN A 131 10.21 8.66 3.97
N PHE A 132 11.30 8.78 3.19
CA PHE A 132 11.20 8.64 1.74
C PHE A 132 10.82 7.21 1.32
N ALA A 133 11.32 6.20 2.04
CA ALA A 133 10.88 4.82 1.80
C ALA A 133 9.40 4.62 2.15
N HIS A 134 8.91 5.25 3.23
CA HIS A 134 7.50 5.20 3.63
C HIS A 134 6.59 5.90 2.62
N ILE A 135 6.95 7.11 2.19
CA ILE A 135 6.20 7.89 1.20
C ILE A 135 6.15 7.15 -0.14
N GLY A 136 7.30 6.64 -0.60
CA GLY A 136 7.37 5.91 -1.87
C GLY A 136 6.55 4.63 -1.83
N GLY A 137 6.67 3.85 -0.75
CA GLY A 137 5.86 2.66 -0.57
C GLY A 137 4.37 2.95 -0.52
N PHE A 138 3.97 3.98 0.25
CA PHE A 138 2.58 4.44 0.34
C PHE A 138 2.02 4.85 -1.03
N LEU A 139 2.73 5.67 -1.79
CA LEU A 139 2.27 6.14 -3.10
C LEU A 139 2.12 4.97 -4.08
N THR A 140 3.11 4.08 -4.14
CA THR A 140 3.03 2.87 -4.97
C THR A 140 1.84 2.00 -4.57
N GLY A 141 1.63 1.78 -3.27
CA GLY A 141 0.52 0.97 -2.77
C GLY A 141 -0.84 1.61 -3.01
N PHE A 142 -0.94 2.93 -2.88
CA PHE A 142 -2.13 3.71 -3.18
C PHE A 142 -2.55 3.58 -4.64
N LEU A 143 -1.60 3.74 -5.58
CA LEU A 143 -1.87 3.54 -7.01
C LEU A 143 -2.28 2.10 -7.32
N LEU A 144 -1.54 1.11 -6.80
CA LEU A 144 -1.88 -0.31 -6.98
C LEU A 144 -3.23 -0.67 -6.36
N GLY A 145 -3.63 -0.03 -5.26
CA GLY A 145 -4.91 -0.26 -4.61
C GLY A 145 -6.10 0.06 -5.52
N PHE A 146 -6.04 1.15 -6.30
CA PHE A 146 -7.08 1.47 -7.29
C PHE A 146 -7.19 0.43 -8.40
N VAL A 147 -6.10 -0.24 -8.74
CA VAL A 147 -6.05 -1.26 -9.80
C VAL A 147 -6.48 -2.64 -9.28
N LEU A 148 -5.99 -3.05 -8.11
CA LEU A 148 -6.09 -4.42 -7.62
C LEU A 148 -7.22 -4.64 -6.61
N LEU A 149 -7.70 -3.60 -5.93
CA LEU A 149 -8.66 -3.69 -4.81
C LEU A 149 -10.05 -3.12 -5.13
N MET A 150 -10.39 -2.97 -6.40
CA MET A 150 -11.72 -2.53 -6.82
C MET A 150 -12.78 -3.61 -6.57
N ARG A 151 -13.83 -3.28 -5.81
CA ARG A 151 -14.98 -4.16 -5.51
C ARG A 151 -16.24 -3.71 -6.24
N PRO A 152 -17.16 -4.63 -6.54
CA PRO A 152 -18.49 -4.27 -7.04
C PRO A 152 -19.20 -3.35 -6.04
N HIS A 153 -19.93 -2.36 -6.54
CA HIS A 153 -20.65 -1.44 -5.65
C HIS A 153 -21.81 -2.14 -4.93
N PHE A 154 -22.24 -1.59 -3.79
CA PHE A 154 -23.19 -2.22 -2.88
C PHE A 154 -24.48 -2.73 -3.57
N GLY A 155 -25.14 -1.88 -4.38
CA GLY A 155 -26.38 -2.24 -5.09
C GLY A 155 -26.25 -3.43 -6.06
N TRP A 156 -25.06 -3.66 -6.64
CA TRP A 156 -24.83 -4.87 -7.46
C TRP A 156 -24.73 -6.13 -6.60
N MET A 157 -24.18 -6.03 -5.39
CA MET A 157 -24.11 -7.17 -4.46
C MET A 157 -25.47 -7.52 -3.87
N GLU A 158 -26.32 -6.50 -3.68
CA GLU A 158 -27.67 -6.66 -3.13
C GLU A 158 -28.59 -7.50 -4.03
N ARG A 159 -28.32 -7.59 -5.34
CA ARG A 159 -29.06 -8.43 -6.29
C ARG A 159 -29.12 -9.92 -5.90
N TYR A 160 -28.16 -10.40 -5.12
CA TYR A 160 -28.12 -11.78 -4.64
C TYR A 160 -28.96 -12.00 -3.37
N ARG A 161 -29.44 -10.93 -2.74
CA ARG A 161 -30.28 -10.95 -1.54
C ARG A 161 -31.73 -10.56 -1.81
N LEU A 162 -32.02 -9.96 -2.96
CA LEU A 162 -33.35 -9.48 -3.31
C LEU A 162 -34.26 -10.59 -3.88
N PRO A 163 -35.58 -10.55 -3.63
CA PRO A 163 -36.55 -11.44 -4.25
C PRO A 163 -36.54 -11.35 -5.78
N ALA A 164 -36.84 -12.46 -6.46
CA ALA A 164 -36.97 -12.52 -7.91
C ALA A 164 -37.96 -11.44 -8.43
N GLY A 165 -37.51 -10.63 -9.39
CA GLY A 165 -38.29 -9.52 -9.96
C GLY A 165 -38.06 -8.14 -9.34
N SER A 166 -37.23 -8.04 -8.29
CA SER A 166 -36.84 -6.74 -7.72
C SER A 166 -35.97 -5.93 -8.70
N PRO A 167 -36.21 -4.62 -8.87
CA PRO A 167 -35.36 -3.78 -9.72
C PRO A 167 -33.93 -3.76 -9.17
N CYS A 168 -32.98 -4.31 -9.94
CA CYS A 168 -31.57 -4.41 -9.55
C CYS A 168 -30.71 -3.52 -10.46
N THR A 169 -29.64 -2.94 -9.89
CA THR A 169 -28.67 -2.21 -10.70
C THR A 169 -27.87 -3.17 -11.58
N ALA A 170 -27.95 -3.05 -12.90
CA ALA A 170 -27.18 -3.89 -13.82
C ALA A 170 -25.65 -3.63 -13.75
N ARG A 171 -25.26 -2.43 -13.32
CA ARG A 171 -23.86 -2.00 -13.34
C ARG A 171 -23.07 -2.68 -12.22
N LYS A 172 -21.92 -3.28 -12.53
CA LYS A 172 -21.05 -3.91 -11.52
C LYS A 172 -20.13 -2.90 -10.82
N TYR A 173 -19.64 -1.91 -11.57
CA TYR A 173 -18.71 -0.87 -11.09
C TYR A 173 -19.18 0.52 -11.53
N LEU A 174 -19.06 1.50 -10.64
CA LEU A 174 -19.48 2.89 -10.86
C LEU A 174 -18.49 3.65 -11.77
N PRO A 175 -18.92 4.73 -12.47
CA PRO A 175 -18.04 5.48 -13.36
C PRO A 175 -16.77 6.01 -12.68
N TYR A 176 -16.89 6.49 -11.44
CA TYR A 176 -15.74 7.03 -10.71
C TYR A 176 -14.70 5.95 -10.39
N GLN A 177 -15.10 4.69 -10.19
CA GLN A 177 -14.16 3.60 -9.93
C GLN A 177 -13.27 3.36 -11.15
N TRP A 178 -13.87 3.37 -12.35
CA TRP A 178 -13.12 3.30 -13.61
C TRP A 178 -12.23 4.53 -13.83
N ALA A 179 -12.71 5.73 -13.51
CA ALA A 179 -11.91 6.95 -13.62
C ALA A 179 -10.68 6.91 -12.70
N LEU A 180 -10.85 6.47 -11.44
CA LEU A 180 -9.75 6.32 -10.48
C LEU A 180 -8.75 5.25 -10.94
N MET A 181 -9.23 4.12 -11.44
CA MET A 181 -8.36 3.07 -11.98
C MET A 181 -7.57 3.56 -13.20
N ALA A 182 -8.23 4.25 -14.15
CA ALA A 182 -7.58 4.81 -15.33
C ALA A 182 -6.55 5.88 -14.98
N ALA A 183 -6.88 6.77 -14.03
CA ALA A 183 -5.94 7.76 -13.52
C ALA A 183 -4.73 7.11 -12.84
N ALA A 184 -4.96 6.08 -12.01
CA ALA A 184 -3.87 5.34 -11.36
C ALA A 184 -2.96 4.64 -12.37
N LEU A 185 -3.51 4.03 -13.42
CA LEU A 185 -2.73 3.44 -14.50
C LEU A 185 -1.95 4.49 -15.28
N ALA A 186 -2.56 5.62 -15.62
CA ALA A 186 -1.90 6.71 -16.31
C ALA A 186 -0.72 7.25 -15.50
N LEU A 187 -0.90 7.48 -14.20
CA LEU A 187 0.16 7.92 -13.29
C LEU A 187 1.27 6.87 -13.14
N ALA A 188 0.91 5.58 -13.04
CA ALA A 188 1.90 4.50 -12.93
C ALA A 188 2.75 4.33 -14.20
N VAL A 189 2.20 4.64 -15.38
CA VAL A 189 2.92 4.58 -16.66
C VAL A 189 3.71 5.87 -16.92
N ALA A 190 3.19 7.03 -16.50
CA ALA A 190 3.82 8.32 -16.75
C ALA A 190 5.14 8.49 -15.99
N GLY A 191 5.26 7.90 -14.79
CA GLY A 191 6.47 7.97 -13.96
C GLY A 191 6.64 9.32 -13.26
#